data_AF-J9GCX6-F1
#
_entry.id   AF-J9GCX6-F1
#
_cell.length_a   1.000
_cell.length_b   1.000
_cell.length_c   1.000
_cell.angle_alpha   90.00
_cell.angle_beta   90.00
_cell.angle_gamma   90.00
#
_symmetry.space_group_name_H-M   'P 1'
#
loop_
_entity.id
_entity.type
_entity.pdbx_description
1 polymer ?
#
loop_
_entity_poly.entity_id
_entity_poly.type
_entity_poly.pdbx_seq_one_letter_code
_entity_poly.pdbx_strand_id
1 'polypeptide(L)'
;MKQPKHPLVFGASLSLISHKQKVALYPKWSSQRSYKADCQIFEEAKKRLENALGYSVQFANLEKGATGKCSYESKTILISETSDSLQAFKTMIHECAHVFLHERIRLHPPTNDFEKLLVAKQSIREMEAESVSYIVCTRLGIDCSEYSFPYIASWKKKESYLAQSLKRITNISLTIIQLLDDL
;
A
#
# COMPACT_ATOMS: atom_id res chain seq x y z
N MET A 1 2.73 32.83 31.75
CA MET A 1 2.49 32.77 30.29
C MET A 1 1.92 31.40 29.95
N LYS A 2 0.62 31.34 29.63
CA LYS A 2 -0.11 30.10 29.33
C LYS A 2 -0.12 29.90 27.81
N GLN A 3 0.37 28.75 27.35
CA GLN A 3 0.24 28.30 25.97
C GLN A 3 -1.21 27.85 25.71
N PRO A 4 -1.80 28.11 24.52
CA PRO A 4 -3.14 27.66 24.21
C PRO A 4 -3.15 26.16 23.87
N LYS A 5 -4.14 25.46 24.44
CA LYS A 5 -4.49 24.08 24.10
C LYS A 5 -5.18 24.06 22.74
N HIS A 6 -4.61 23.39 21.75
CA HIS A 6 -5.36 23.00 20.55
C HIS A 6 -6.22 21.77 20.88
N PRO A 7 -7.53 21.77 20.58
CA PRO A 7 -8.35 20.58 20.73
C PRO A 7 -8.06 19.60 19.59
N LEU A 8 -7.84 18.33 19.96
CA LEU A 8 -7.93 17.19 19.05
C LEU A 8 -9.39 17.04 18.62
N VAL A 9 -9.68 17.30 17.35
CA VAL A 9 -11.00 17.02 16.77
C VAL A 9 -11.00 15.55 16.34
N PHE A 10 -11.61 14.71 17.18
CA PHE A 10 -11.96 13.33 16.86
C PHE A 10 -13.28 13.28 16.06
N GLY A 11 -13.27 12.53 14.96
CA GLY A 11 -14.41 11.75 14.49
C GLY A 11 -15.65 12.51 14.02
N ALA A 12 -15.65 12.98 12.78
CA ALA A 12 -16.90 13.07 12.03
C ALA A 12 -17.17 11.70 11.39
N SER A 13 -18.21 11.01 11.87
CA SER A 13 -18.77 9.81 11.26
C SER A 13 -19.04 10.05 9.77
N LEU A 14 -18.40 9.27 8.90
CA LEU A 14 -18.58 9.30 7.44
C LEU A 14 -19.93 8.76 6.95
N SER A 15 -20.96 8.72 7.80
CA SER A 15 -22.27 8.17 7.47
C SER A 15 -23.16 9.10 6.61
N LEU A 16 -22.67 10.24 6.11
CA LEU A 16 -23.47 11.21 5.35
C LEU A 16 -22.73 11.84 4.16
N ILE A 17 -22.06 11.03 3.33
CA ILE A 17 -21.68 11.47 1.97
C ILE A 17 -22.56 10.73 0.97
N SER A 18 -23.36 11.48 0.22
CA SER A 18 -24.30 10.91 -0.76
C SER A 18 -23.55 10.07 -1.81
N HIS A 19 -24.21 9.02 -2.31
CA HIS A 19 -23.67 8.12 -3.34
C HIS A 19 -23.14 8.85 -4.59
N LYS A 20 -23.57 10.09 -4.84
CA LYS A 20 -23.12 10.94 -5.97
C LYS A 20 -21.79 11.66 -5.74
N GLN A 21 -21.31 11.81 -4.50
CA GLN A 21 -20.02 12.44 -4.19
C GLN A 21 -18.85 11.45 -4.06
N LYS A 22 -19.12 10.14 -4.01
CA LYS A 22 -18.09 9.10 -4.05
C LYS A 22 -17.51 8.87 -5.46
N VAL A 23 -18.11 9.45 -6.50
CA VAL A 23 -17.87 9.06 -7.91
C VAL A 23 -16.63 9.74 -8.53
N ALA A 24 -15.84 10.51 -7.77
CA ALA A 24 -14.63 11.19 -8.28
C ALA A 24 -13.30 10.69 -7.67
N LEU A 25 -13.32 9.64 -6.84
CA LEU A 25 -12.15 9.18 -6.06
C LEU A 25 -11.54 7.86 -6.56
N TYR A 26 -12.10 7.29 -7.62
CA TYR A 26 -11.74 5.95 -8.08
C TYR A 26 -11.05 5.98 -9.44
N PRO A 27 -10.35 4.91 -9.85
CA PRO A 27 -9.46 4.99 -11.00
C PRO A 27 -10.10 4.86 -12.39
N LYS A 28 -9.51 5.49 -13.41
CA LYS A 28 -9.55 5.05 -14.83
C LYS A 28 -8.14 4.59 -15.21
N TRP A 29 -7.92 3.30 -15.49
CA TRP A 29 -6.59 2.76 -15.81
C TRP A 29 -6.50 2.10 -17.18
N SER A 30 -7.62 1.85 -17.88
CA SER A 30 -7.60 1.26 -19.21
C SER A 30 -8.29 2.16 -20.23
N SER A 31 -7.67 2.27 -21.41
CA SER A 31 -8.33 2.85 -22.59
C SER A 31 -9.46 1.96 -23.12
N GLN A 32 -9.50 0.68 -22.69
CA GLN A 32 -10.44 -0.34 -23.14
C GLN A 32 -11.60 -0.57 -22.14
N ARG A 33 -11.47 -0.13 -20.88
CA ARG A 33 -12.51 -0.28 -19.84
C ARG A 33 -13.14 1.07 -19.48
N SER A 34 -14.42 1.01 -19.08
CA SER A 34 -15.10 2.20 -18.58
C SER A 34 -14.57 2.59 -17.20
N TYR A 35 -14.62 3.89 -16.86
CA TYR A 35 -14.28 4.38 -15.52
C TYR A 35 -14.98 3.58 -14.41
N LYS A 36 -16.29 3.33 -14.57
CA LYS A 36 -17.08 2.56 -13.61
C LYS A 36 -16.54 1.14 -13.37
N ALA A 37 -16.04 0.47 -14.41
CA ALA A 37 -15.48 -0.87 -14.28
C ALA A 37 -14.16 -0.85 -13.49
N ASP A 38 -13.33 0.17 -13.73
CA ASP A 38 -12.08 0.35 -13.00
C ASP A 38 -12.34 0.69 -11.51
N CYS A 39 -13.37 1.50 -11.22
CA CYS A 39 -13.82 1.72 -9.83
C CYS A 39 -14.26 0.42 -9.13
N GLN A 40 -14.97 -0.45 -9.85
CA GLN A 40 -15.47 -1.71 -9.29
C GLN A 40 -14.33 -2.67 -8.95
N ILE A 41 -13.33 -2.77 -9.82
CA ILE A 41 -12.14 -3.59 -9.57
C ILE A 41 -11.34 -3.03 -8.39
N PHE A 42 -11.18 -1.70 -8.27
CA PHE A 42 -10.51 -1.10 -7.11
C PHE A 42 -11.23 -1.48 -5.81
N GLU A 43 -12.55 -1.32 -5.78
CA GLU A 43 -13.35 -1.62 -4.59
C GLU A 43 -13.33 -3.10 -4.22
N GLU A 44 -13.40 -3.99 -5.20
CA GLU A 44 -13.31 -5.43 -4.94
C GLU A 44 -11.91 -5.82 -4.44
N ALA A 45 -10.84 -5.30 -5.07
CA ALA A 45 -9.47 -5.50 -4.61
C ALA A 45 -9.28 -4.99 -3.18
N LYS A 46 -9.75 -3.78 -2.89
CA LYS A 46 -9.74 -3.17 -1.56
C LYS A 46 -10.41 -4.09 -0.54
N LYS A 47 -11.64 -4.52 -0.81
CA LYS A 47 -12.42 -5.38 0.09
C LYS A 47 -11.70 -6.71 0.38
N ARG A 48 -11.14 -7.36 -0.64
CA ARG A 48 -10.41 -8.62 -0.47
C ARG A 48 -9.15 -8.45 0.38
N LEU A 49 -8.40 -7.37 0.16
CA LEU A 49 -7.21 -7.03 0.95
C LEU A 49 -7.55 -6.67 2.40
N GLU A 50 -8.59 -5.87 2.62
CA GLU A 50 -9.09 -5.54 3.97
C GLU A 50 -9.48 -6.80 4.75
N ASN A 51 -10.21 -7.72 4.11
CA ASN A 51 -10.60 -9.00 4.72
C ASN A 51 -9.39 -9.88 5.05
N ALA A 52 -8.39 -9.93 4.17
CA ALA A 52 -7.20 -10.75 4.38
C ALA A 52 -6.29 -10.20 5.48
N LEU A 53 -6.17 -8.87 5.59
CA LEU A 53 -5.27 -8.22 6.54
C LEU A 53 -5.92 -7.92 7.90
N GLY A 54 -7.24 -7.74 7.93
CA GLY A 54 -7.93 -7.13 9.07
C GLY A 54 -7.56 -5.65 9.25
N TYR A 55 -7.18 -4.98 8.16
CA TYR A 55 -6.92 -3.54 8.09
C TYR A 55 -8.04 -2.84 7.32
N SER A 56 -8.28 -1.57 7.63
CA SER A 56 -9.15 -0.71 6.82
C SER A 56 -8.32 0.15 5.87
N VAL A 57 -8.74 0.25 4.62
CA VAL A 57 -8.14 1.13 3.61
C VAL A 57 -9.03 2.36 3.45
N GLN A 58 -8.45 3.54 3.58
CA GLN A 58 -9.19 4.81 3.57
C GLN A 58 -8.45 5.87 2.75
N PHE A 59 -9.21 6.77 2.12
CA PHE A 59 -8.66 7.98 1.52
C PHE A 59 -8.59 9.09 2.56
N ALA A 60 -7.50 9.87 2.54
CA ALA A 60 -7.30 10.99 3.44
C ALA A 60 -6.47 12.10 2.78
N ASN A 61 -6.57 13.31 3.32
CA ASN A 61 -5.63 14.37 3.01
C ASN A 61 -4.31 14.11 3.73
N LEU A 62 -3.24 13.87 2.96
CA LEU A 62 -1.90 13.59 3.47
C LEU A 62 -0.97 14.80 3.26
N GLU A 63 0.13 14.82 4.00
CA GLU A 63 1.18 15.83 3.81
C GLU A 63 1.66 15.86 2.36
N LYS A 64 2.06 17.05 1.89
CA LYS A 64 2.45 17.27 0.49
C LYS A 64 3.61 16.35 0.10
N GLY A 65 3.36 15.47 -0.88
CA GLY A 65 4.34 14.51 -1.40
C GLY A 65 4.18 13.07 -0.87
N ALA A 66 3.33 12.85 0.15
CA ALA A 66 2.98 11.50 0.58
C ALA A 66 1.82 10.95 -0.26
N THR A 67 1.98 9.75 -0.83
CA THR A 67 0.92 9.07 -1.58
C THR A 67 0.12 8.11 -0.70
N GLY A 68 0.72 7.56 0.36
CA GLY A 68 0.05 6.70 1.33
C GLY A 68 0.81 6.55 2.64
N LYS A 69 0.17 5.89 3.61
CA LYS A 69 0.76 5.56 4.92
C LYS A 69 0.02 4.41 5.61
N CYS A 70 0.76 3.44 6.13
CA CYS A 70 0.25 2.41 7.02
C CYS A 70 0.39 2.77 8.51
N SER A 71 -0.68 2.60 9.27
CA SER A 71 -0.75 2.66 10.73
C SER A 71 -1.05 1.27 11.30
N TYR A 72 -0.04 0.65 11.92
CA TYR A 72 -0.16 -0.68 12.52
C TYR A 72 -0.99 -0.68 13.81
N GLU A 73 -0.96 0.42 14.56
CA GLU A 73 -1.69 0.56 15.83
C GLU A 73 -3.20 0.61 15.59
N SER A 74 -3.64 1.45 14.65
CA SER A 74 -5.05 1.62 14.31
C SER A 74 -5.56 0.62 13.27
N LYS A 75 -4.67 -0.23 12.74
CA LYS A 75 -4.92 -1.11 11.59
C LYS A 75 -5.57 -0.37 10.41
N THR A 76 -4.94 0.73 10.00
CA THR A 76 -5.44 1.58 8.92
C THR A 76 -4.36 1.82 7.88
N ILE A 77 -4.72 1.68 6.61
CA ILE A 77 -3.95 2.09 5.45
C ILE A 77 -4.60 3.35 4.89
N LEU A 78 -3.83 4.43 4.80
CA LEU A 78 -4.28 5.70 4.25
C LEU A 78 -3.69 5.88 2.84
N ILE A 79 -4.53 6.33 1.92
CA ILE A 79 -4.17 6.70 0.54
C ILE A 79 -4.49 8.18 0.37
N SER A 80 -3.59 8.94 -0.27
CA SER A 80 -3.83 10.35 -0.53
C SER A 80 -5.01 10.53 -1.49
N GLU A 81 -5.97 11.36 -1.09
CA GLU A 81 -7.13 11.75 -1.91
C GLU A 81 -6.76 12.53 -3.19
N THR A 82 -5.52 13.02 -3.27
CA THR A 82 -5.00 13.75 -4.45
C THR A 82 -4.23 12.85 -5.42
N SER A 83 -4.05 11.56 -5.10
CA SER A 83 -3.40 10.60 -6.00
C SER A 83 -4.25 10.37 -7.23
N ASP A 84 -3.62 10.30 -8.40
CA ASP A 84 -4.31 9.77 -9.56
C ASP A 84 -4.68 8.29 -9.37
N SER A 85 -5.48 7.83 -10.30
CA SER A 85 -6.03 6.48 -10.40
C SER A 85 -4.99 5.36 -10.22
N LEU A 86 -3.91 5.41 -10.99
CA LEU A 86 -2.89 4.38 -11.01
C LEU A 86 -2.04 4.45 -9.75
N GLN A 87 -1.69 5.67 -9.34
CA GLN A 87 -0.94 5.91 -8.12
C GLN A 87 -1.70 5.44 -6.88
N ALA A 88 -3.02 5.65 -6.81
CA ALA A 88 -3.85 5.19 -5.70
C ALA A 88 -3.86 3.66 -5.57
N PHE A 89 -4.05 2.94 -6.68
CA PHE A 89 -4.03 1.47 -6.67
C PHE A 89 -2.64 0.93 -6.32
N LYS A 90 -1.58 1.46 -6.95
CA LYS A 90 -0.19 1.12 -6.61
C LYS A 90 0.10 1.34 -5.13
N THR A 91 -0.29 2.48 -4.58
CA THR A 91 -0.11 2.82 -3.17
C THR A 91 -0.88 1.86 -2.28
N MET A 92 -2.12 1.51 -2.61
CA MET A 92 -2.88 0.51 -1.84
C MET A 92 -2.11 -0.81 -1.75
N ILE A 93 -1.63 -1.33 -2.88
CA ILE A 93 -0.86 -2.58 -2.88
C ILE A 93 0.46 -2.43 -2.12
N HIS A 94 1.15 -1.30 -2.27
CA HIS A 94 2.40 -1.00 -1.56
C HIS A 94 2.20 -1.00 -0.04
N GLU A 95 1.20 -0.29 0.47
CA GLU A 95 0.92 -0.25 1.90
C GLU A 95 0.41 -1.59 2.44
N CYS A 96 -0.39 -2.34 1.66
CA CYS A 96 -0.77 -3.71 2.00
C CYS A 96 0.44 -4.64 2.05
N ALA A 97 1.39 -4.50 1.12
CA ALA A 97 2.63 -5.27 1.11
C ALA A 97 3.47 -4.99 2.37
N HIS A 98 3.51 -3.74 2.84
CA HIS A 98 4.14 -3.41 4.12
C HIS A 98 3.54 -4.21 5.28
N VAL A 99 2.20 -4.32 5.35
CA VAL A 99 1.54 -5.11 6.40
C VAL A 99 1.93 -6.58 6.30
N PHE A 100 1.75 -7.20 5.13
CA PHE A 100 2.08 -8.62 4.91
C PHE A 100 3.54 -8.95 5.20
N LEU A 101 4.47 -8.08 4.81
CA LEU A 101 5.90 -8.31 4.96
C LEU A 101 6.41 -8.00 6.38
N HIS A 102 5.92 -6.92 6.99
CA HIS A 102 6.65 -6.24 8.07
C HIS A 102 5.86 -6.04 9.36
N GLU A 103 4.55 -6.30 9.41
CA GLU A 103 3.75 -6.11 10.64
C GLU A 103 4.37 -6.84 11.85
N ARG A 104 4.67 -8.13 11.71
CA ARG A 104 5.31 -8.90 12.79
C ARG A 104 6.61 -8.26 13.26
N ILE A 105 7.44 -7.80 12.33
CA ILE A 105 8.76 -7.20 12.63
C ILE A 105 8.60 -5.82 13.29
N ARG A 106 7.47 -5.13 13.06
CA ARG A 106 7.13 -3.86 13.69
C ARG A 106 6.56 -4.04 15.11
N LEU A 107 5.80 -5.10 15.34
CA LEU A 107 5.06 -5.32 16.59
C LEU A 107 5.79 -6.22 17.59
N HIS A 108 6.79 -6.99 17.14
CA HIS A 108 7.53 -7.93 17.99
C HIS A 108 9.04 -7.79 17.85
N PRO A 109 9.82 -8.15 18.89
CA PRO A 109 11.28 -8.17 18.80
C PRO A 109 11.79 -9.07 17.66
N PRO A 110 12.86 -8.67 16.94
CA PRO A 110 13.44 -9.50 15.90
C PRO A 110 14.05 -10.78 16.50
N THR A 111 13.90 -11.89 15.79
CA THR A 111 14.27 -13.23 16.23
C THR A 111 15.49 -13.79 15.51
N ASN A 112 15.94 -13.14 14.44
CA ASN A 112 17.13 -13.50 13.69
C ASN A 112 17.84 -12.24 13.14
N ASP A 113 19.05 -12.39 12.61
CA ASP A 113 19.86 -11.24 12.16
C ASP A 113 19.27 -10.51 10.96
N PHE A 114 18.54 -11.22 10.10
CA PHE A 114 17.85 -10.58 8.98
C PHE A 114 16.67 -9.73 9.43
N GLU A 115 15.90 -10.17 10.43
CA GLU A 115 14.86 -9.33 11.04
C GLU A 115 15.44 -8.10 11.74
N LYS A 116 16.58 -8.25 12.45
CA LYS A 116 17.30 -7.09 13.02
C LYS A 116 17.71 -6.11 11.92
N LEU A 117 18.19 -6.62 10.79
CA LEU A 117 18.53 -5.82 9.61
C LEU A 117 17.30 -5.10 9.06
N LEU A 118 16.16 -5.79 8.93
CA LEU A 118 14.90 -5.22 8.46
C LEU A 118 14.38 -4.14 9.41
N VAL A 119 14.49 -4.30 10.73
CA VAL A 119 14.17 -3.25 11.72
C VAL A 119 15.05 -2.02 11.49
N ALA A 120 16.36 -2.23 11.35
CA ALA A 120 17.35 -1.16 11.24
C ALA A 120 17.33 -0.42 9.88
N LYS A 121 16.90 -1.08 8.80
CA LYS A 121 17.02 -0.54 7.43
C LYS A 121 15.66 -0.39 6.75
N GLN A 122 15.08 0.81 6.87
CA GLN A 122 13.87 1.18 6.15
C GLN A 122 14.00 0.96 4.64
N SER A 123 15.14 1.28 4.04
CA SER A 123 15.35 1.13 2.60
C SER A 123 15.18 -0.31 2.07
N ILE A 124 15.43 -1.33 2.90
CA ILE A 124 15.15 -2.72 2.51
C ILE A 124 13.65 -2.98 2.57
N ARG A 125 12.95 -2.45 3.59
CA ARG A 125 11.50 -2.62 3.72
C ARG A 125 10.71 -1.93 2.58
N GLU A 126 11.04 -0.68 2.26
CA GLU A 126 10.39 0.06 1.17
C GLU A 126 10.56 -0.64 -0.16
N MET A 127 11.75 -1.18 -0.40
CA MET A 127 12.01 -1.95 -1.59
C MET A 127 11.20 -3.24 -1.65
N GLU A 128 11.12 -4.02 -0.56
CA GLU A 128 10.33 -5.25 -0.58
C GLU A 128 8.88 -4.91 -0.93
N ALA A 129 8.33 -3.86 -0.30
CA ALA A 129 6.96 -3.39 -0.56
C ALA A 129 6.78 -2.87 -2.00
N GLU A 130 7.73 -2.08 -2.50
CA GLU A 130 7.69 -1.54 -3.87
C GLU A 130 7.82 -2.64 -4.92
N SER A 131 8.68 -3.65 -4.67
CA SER A 131 8.86 -4.79 -5.57
C SER A 131 7.60 -5.64 -5.63
N VAL A 132 6.95 -5.90 -4.48
CA VAL A 132 5.66 -6.60 -4.44
C VAL A 132 4.60 -5.80 -5.19
N SER A 133 4.49 -4.50 -4.92
CA SER A 133 3.52 -3.62 -5.62
C SER A 133 3.71 -3.65 -7.13
N TYR A 134 4.96 -3.54 -7.59
CA TYR A 134 5.29 -3.63 -9.01
C TYR A 134 4.89 -4.97 -9.63
N ILE A 135 5.23 -6.10 -9.00
CA ILE A 135 4.91 -7.44 -9.51
C ILE A 135 3.39 -7.65 -9.60
N VAL A 136 2.67 -7.28 -8.54
CA VAL A 136 1.20 -7.42 -8.48
C VAL A 136 0.53 -6.53 -9.53
N CYS A 137 0.89 -5.25 -9.62
CA CYS A 137 0.31 -4.34 -10.61
C CYS A 137 0.59 -4.82 -12.03
N THR A 138 1.82 -5.27 -12.31
CA THR A 138 2.21 -5.84 -13.61
C THR A 138 1.36 -7.07 -13.95
N ARG A 139 1.14 -7.97 -12.98
CA ARG A 139 0.34 -9.19 -13.18
C ARG A 139 -1.14 -8.90 -13.46
N LEU A 140 -1.66 -7.78 -12.95
CA LEU A 140 -3.03 -7.29 -13.19
C LEU A 140 -3.15 -6.46 -14.49
N GLY A 141 -2.04 -6.26 -15.23
CA GLY A 141 -2.01 -5.44 -16.43
C GLY A 141 -2.11 -3.94 -16.15
N ILE A 142 -1.75 -3.51 -14.94
CA ILE A 142 -1.68 -2.10 -14.54
C ILE A 142 -0.23 -1.63 -14.71
N ASP A 143 0.02 -0.78 -15.69
CA ASP A 143 1.38 -0.26 -15.92
C ASP A 143 1.74 0.81 -14.88
N CYS A 144 2.52 0.41 -13.88
CA CYS A 144 3.07 1.28 -12.84
C CYS A 144 4.59 1.47 -12.97
N SER A 145 5.14 1.21 -14.17
CA SER A 145 6.59 1.19 -14.41
C SER A 145 7.28 2.53 -14.15
N GLU A 146 6.63 3.66 -14.49
CA GLU A 146 7.14 5.02 -14.28
C GLU A 146 7.49 5.32 -12.82
N TYR A 147 6.83 4.66 -11.87
CA TYR A 147 6.99 4.90 -10.43
C TYR A 147 7.96 3.95 -9.74
N SER A 148 8.33 2.83 -10.37
CA SER A 148 8.95 1.68 -9.67
C SER A 148 10.40 1.40 -10.09
N PHE A 149 10.76 1.75 -11.33
CA PHE A 149 12.05 1.39 -11.95
C PHE A 149 13.32 2.01 -11.31
N PRO A 150 13.32 3.25 -10.78
CA PRO A 150 14.51 3.84 -10.17
C PRO A 150 15.01 3.04 -8.95
N TYR A 151 14.11 2.33 -8.27
CA TYR A 151 14.45 1.62 -7.05
C TYR A 151 15.19 0.32 -7.33
N ILE A 152 14.74 -0.51 -8.29
CA ILE A 152 15.30 -1.84 -8.61
C ILE A 152 16.75 -1.77 -9.17
N ALA A 153 17.14 -0.67 -9.83
CA ALA A 153 18.48 -0.52 -10.40
C ALA A 153 19.59 -0.29 -9.36
N SER A 154 19.26 0.19 -8.16
CA SER A 154 20.23 0.52 -7.08
C SER A 154 20.77 -0.69 -6.29
N TRP A 155 20.45 -1.91 -6.73
CA TRP A 155 20.44 -3.15 -5.94
C TRP A 155 21.74 -3.94 -5.92
N LYS A 156 22.62 -3.70 -6.91
CA LYS A 156 23.83 -4.51 -7.18
C LYS A 156 24.90 -4.51 -6.07
N LYS A 157 24.70 -3.82 -4.94
CA LYS A 157 25.77 -3.63 -3.93
C LYS A 157 25.65 -4.46 -2.64
N LYS A 158 24.62 -5.29 -2.42
CA LYS A 158 24.47 -6.02 -1.14
C LYS A 158 23.88 -7.43 -1.31
N GLU A 159 24.76 -8.41 -1.53
CA GLU A 159 24.39 -9.81 -1.78
C GLU A 159 23.80 -10.54 -0.56
N SER A 160 24.19 -10.20 0.68
CA SER A 160 23.95 -11.06 1.85
C SER A 160 22.48 -11.20 2.27
N TYR A 161 21.62 -10.27 1.89
CA TYR A 161 20.19 -10.31 2.24
C TYR A 161 19.27 -10.44 1.01
N LEU A 162 19.83 -10.35 -0.21
CA LEU A 162 19.03 -10.31 -1.43
C LEU A 162 18.21 -11.59 -1.60
N ALA A 163 18.80 -12.76 -1.36
CA ALA A 163 18.09 -14.03 -1.48
C ALA A 163 16.91 -14.15 -0.50
N GLN A 164 17.06 -13.66 0.74
CA GLN A 164 16.01 -13.66 1.75
C GLN A 164 14.88 -12.70 1.38
N SER A 165 15.23 -11.50 0.91
CA SER A 165 14.25 -10.52 0.42
C SER A 165 13.52 -11.03 -0.82
N LEU A 166 14.22 -11.61 -1.81
CA LEU A 166 13.59 -12.16 -3.01
C LEU A 166 12.56 -13.24 -2.66
N LYS A 167 12.90 -14.16 -1.75
CA LYS A 167 11.96 -15.19 -1.28
C LYS A 167 10.70 -14.57 -0.68
N ARG A 168 10.83 -13.54 0.16
CA ARG A 168 9.70 -12.83 0.78
C ARG A 168 8.86 -12.08 -0.25
N ILE A 169 9.51 -11.36 -1.15
CA ILE A 169 8.86 -10.63 -2.26
C ILE A 169 8.05 -11.60 -3.11
N THR A 170 8.64 -12.72 -3.55
CA THR A 170 7.94 -13.72 -4.36
C THR A 170 6.74 -14.29 -3.61
N ASN A 171 6.92 -14.69 -2.35
CA ASN A 171 5.84 -15.28 -1.56
C ASN A 171 4.67 -14.31 -1.38
N ILE A 172 4.95 -13.07 -0.95
CA ILE A 172 3.87 -12.08 -0.73
C ILE A 172 3.25 -11.62 -2.04
N SER A 173 4.03 -11.50 -3.12
CA SER A 173 3.47 -11.20 -4.45
C SER A 173 2.48 -12.28 -4.87
N LEU A 174 2.83 -13.56 -4.71
CA LEU A 174 1.93 -14.68 -5.02
C LEU A 174 0.69 -14.67 -4.13
N THR A 175 0.82 -14.41 -2.82
CA THR A 175 -0.32 -14.30 -1.92
C THR A 175 -1.28 -13.19 -2.37
N ILE A 176 -0.77 -11.99 -2.67
CA ILE A 176 -1.61 -10.88 -3.10
C ILE A 176 -2.23 -11.18 -4.48
N ILE A 177 -1.47 -11.73 -5.42
CA ILE A 177 -2.01 -12.15 -6.72
C ILE A 177 -3.16 -13.13 -6.53
N GLN A 178 -3.00 -14.17 -5.70
CA GLN A 178 -4.06 -15.14 -5.42
C GLN A 178 -5.30 -14.52 -4.77
N LEU A 179 -5.13 -13.54 -3.88
CA LEU A 179 -6.26 -12.78 -3.32
C LEU A 179 -7.00 -11.97 -4.39
N LEU A 180 -6.26 -11.49 -5.39
CA LEU A 180 -6.74 -10.61 -6.44
C LEU A 180 -6.98 -11.35 -7.78
N ASP A 181 -6.88 -12.67 -7.81
CA ASP A 181 -7.16 -13.47 -9.00
C ASP A 181 -8.64 -13.31 -9.38
N ASP A 182 -8.92 -13.39 -10.68
CA ASP A 182 -10.25 -13.24 -11.27
C ASP A 182 -10.94 -11.88 -11.00
N LEU A 183 -10.16 -10.81 -10.81
CA LEU A 183 -10.63 -9.42 -10.87
C LEU A 183 -10.91 -8.93 -12.31
#